data_AF-A0A9Q4G1P3-F1
#
_entry.id   AF-A0A9Q4G1P3-F1
#
_cell.length_a   1.000
_cell.length_b   1.000
_cell.length_c   1.000
_cell.angle_alpha   90.00
_cell.angle_beta   90.00
_cell.angle_gamma   90.00
#
_symmetry.space_group_name_H-M   'P 1'
#
loop_
_entity.id
_entity.type
_entity.pdbx_description
1 polymer ?
#
loop_
_entity_poly.entity_id
_entity_poly.type
_entity_poly.pdbx_seq_one_letter_code
_entity_poly.pdbx_strand_id
1 'polypeptide(L)'
;MQQALLGGGCFWCVEAVFLQLKGVEKVVSGYAGGHTEHPSYEDICRGDTQHAEVILIDYDETQISFAQLLDVFFTTHDPTTLNHQGNDIGTQYRSVIYYFNDEQQQQAEQAIEHLKAQGLNIVTELSPAPQFYPAEEYHQNFFARNPSQGYCNFTIPPKLMKLRSKFQDLLKSE
;
A
#
# COMPACT_ATOMS: atom_id res chain seq x y z
N MET A 1 6.42 -18.37 -1.65
CA MET A 1 6.68 -16.95 -1.34
C MET A 1 6.48 -16.15 -2.61
N GLN A 2 5.66 -15.10 -2.54
CA GLN A 2 5.39 -14.17 -3.62
C GLN A 2 5.55 -12.72 -3.16
N GLN A 3 5.58 -11.79 -4.12
CA GLN A 3 5.71 -10.36 -3.85
C GLN A 3 4.49 -9.59 -4.33
N ALA A 4 4.09 -8.56 -3.60
CA ALA A 4 3.05 -7.60 -3.99
C ALA A 4 3.58 -6.18 -3.80
N LEU A 5 3.31 -5.28 -4.77
CA LEU A 5 3.77 -3.89 -4.73
C LEU A 5 2.56 -2.95 -4.81
N LEU A 6 2.26 -2.26 -3.71
CA LEU A 6 1.01 -1.50 -3.53
C LEU A 6 1.30 -0.08 -3.03
N GLY A 7 0.62 0.92 -3.59
CA GLY A 7 0.63 2.32 -3.13
C GLY A 7 -0.78 2.79 -2.81
N GLY A 8 -0.97 3.44 -1.65
CA GLY A 8 -2.32 3.77 -1.14
C GLY A 8 -2.34 5.02 -0.25
N GLY A 9 -1.46 5.97 -0.52
CA GLY A 9 -1.16 7.12 0.33
C GLY A 9 0.14 6.94 1.10
N CYS A 10 0.28 7.62 2.25
CA CYS A 10 1.48 7.55 3.08
C CYS A 10 1.87 6.10 3.40
N PHE A 11 3.06 5.69 2.97
CA PHE A 11 3.53 4.30 3.11
C PHE A 11 3.64 3.82 4.56
N TRP A 12 3.79 4.71 5.56
CA TRP A 12 3.82 4.36 6.98
C TRP A 12 2.48 3.81 7.43
N CYS A 13 1.39 4.37 6.89
CA CYS A 13 0.03 3.92 7.20
C CYS A 13 -0.24 2.57 6.55
N VAL A 14 0.20 2.39 5.30
CA VAL A 14 0.00 1.15 4.55
C VAL A 14 0.85 0.03 5.15
N GLU A 15 2.14 0.29 5.43
CA GLU A 15 3.05 -0.63 6.09
C GLU A 15 2.49 -1.15 7.43
N ALA A 16 2.02 -0.25 8.28
CA ALA A 16 1.47 -0.61 9.59
C ALA A 16 0.25 -1.55 9.48
N VAL A 17 -0.56 -1.42 8.43
CA VAL A 17 -1.71 -2.32 8.17
C VAL A 17 -1.21 -3.70 7.77
N PHE A 18 -0.32 -3.79 6.77
CA PHE A 18 0.08 -5.08 6.21
C PHE A 18 1.00 -5.88 7.14
N LEU A 19 1.77 -5.23 8.00
CA LEU A 19 2.57 -5.91 9.03
C LEU A 19 1.74 -6.77 10.01
N GLN A 20 0.44 -6.47 10.16
CA GLN A 20 -0.46 -7.20 11.06
C GLN A 20 -1.01 -8.50 10.45
N LEU A 21 -0.81 -8.75 9.16
CA LEU A 21 -1.45 -9.85 8.45
C LEU A 21 -0.66 -11.16 8.57
N LYS A 22 -1.33 -12.27 8.87
CA LYS A 22 -0.73 -13.61 8.82
C LYS A 22 -0.25 -13.92 7.40
N GLY A 23 0.85 -14.65 7.28
CA GLY A 23 1.49 -14.93 6.00
C GLY A 23 2.26 -13.74 5.39
N VAL A 24 2.13 -12.51 5.91
CA VAL A 24 3.03 -11.41 5.53
C VAL A 24 4.32 -11.51 6.34
N GLU A 25 5.41 -11.85 5.67
CA GLU A 25 6.72 -12.07 6.26
C GLU A 25 7.53 -10.76 6.36
N LYS A 26 7.45 -9.92 5.31
CA LYS A 26 8.18 -8.67 5.25
C LYS A 26 7.38 -7.59 4.51
N VAL A 27 7.50 -6.37 4.98
CA VAL A 27 7.02 -5.17 4.27
C VAL A 27 8.17 -4.18 4.20
N VAL A 28 8.45 -3.64 3.02
CA VAL A 28 9.48 -2.62 2.79
C VAL A 28 8.83 -1.39 2.16
N SER A 29 8.90 -0.26 2.85
CA SER A 29 8.45 1.04 2.34
C SER A 29 9.44 1.56 1.29
N GLY A 30 8.95 2.16 0.21
CA GLY A 30 9.81 2.67 -0.86
C GLY A 30 9.08 3.46 -1.94
N TYR A 31 9.78 3.65 -3.06
CA TYR A 31 9.39 4.52 -4.16
C TYR A 31 9.38 3.75 -5.49
N ALA A 32 8.34 3.91 -6.29
CA ALA A 32 8.19 3.19 -7.55
C ALA A 32 7.38 3.98 -8.60
N GLY A 33 7.60 3.68 -9.88
CA GLY A 33 6.79 4.22 -10.99
C GLY A 33 7.09 5.67 -11.40
N GLY A 34 8.16 6.26 -10.88
CA GLY A 34 8.69 7.54 -11.33
C GLY A 34 9.75 7.41 -12.42
N HIS A 35 10.31 8.55 -12.83
CA HIS A 35 11.29 8.63 -13.93
C HIS A 35 12.74 8.82 -13.49
N THR A 36 12.98 9.12 -12.21
CA THR A 36 14.32 9.31 -11.65
C THR A 36 14.90 7.99 -11.12
N GLU A 37 16.23 7.89 -11.10
CA GLU A 37 16.92 6.77 -10.46
C GLU A 37 17.36 7.17 -9.03
N HIS A 38 17.24 6.23 -8.09
CA HIS A 38 17.66 6.40 -6.69
C HIS A 38 17.12 7.69 -6.02
N PRO A 39 15.80 7.98 -6.06
CA PRO A 39 15.26 9.19 -5.44
C PRO A 39 15.43 9.16 -3.91
N SER A 40 15.71 10.32 -3.30
CA SER A 40 15.59 10.49 -1.84
C SER A 40 14.18 10.90 -1.44
N TYR A 41 13.84 10.77 -0.15
CA TYR A 41 12.56 11.25 0.36
C TYR A 41 12.31 12.73 0.04
N GLU A 42 13.34 13.58 0.09
CA GLU A 42 13.20 14.99 -0.27
C GLU A 42 12.83 15.20 -1.74
N ASP A 43 13.37 14.38 -2.65
CA ASP A 43 13.00 14.42 -4.05
C ASP A 43 11.55 13.97 -4.24
N ILE A 44 11.09 12.97 -3.48
CA ILE A 44 9.68 12.54 -3.50
C ILE A 44 8.75 13.63 -2.98
N CYS A 45 9.11 14.31 -1.88
CA CYS A 45 8.33 15.41 -1.33
C CYS A 45 8.22 16.62 -2.28
N ARG A 46 9.17 16.81 -3.20
CA ARG A 46 9.08 17.85 -4.25
C ARG A 46 8.02 17.52 -5.31
N GLY A 47 7.71 16.23 -5.51
CA GLY A 47 6.63 15.75 -6.37
C GLY A 47 6.92 15.75 -7.87
N ASP A 48 8.13 16.11 -8.29
CA ASP A 48 8.53 16.16 -9.70
C ASP A 48 9.02 14.82 -10.26
N THR A 49 9.44 13.89 -9.39
CA THR A 49 9.96 12.57 -9.77
C THR A 49 8.91 11.58 -10.28
N GLN A 50 7.62 11.84 -10.02
CA GLN A 50 6.47 10.98 -10.32
C GLN A 50 6.45 9.60 -9.62
N HIS A 51 7.38 9.33 -8.71
CA HIS A 51 7.29 8.11 -7.90
C HIS A 51 6.08 8.15 -6.97
N ALA A 52 5.43 7.00 -6.79
CA ALA A 52 4.50 6.74 -5.70
C ALA A 52 5.27 6.27 -4.47
N GLU A 53 4.81 6.67 -3.28
CA GLU A 53 5.05 5.94 -2.05
C GLU A 53 4.32 4.60 -2.13
N VAL A 54 5.07 3.52 -2.00
CA VAL A 54 4.59 2.15 -2.12
C VAL A 54 5.19 1.27 -1.03
N ILE A 55 4.57 0.11 -0.81
CA ILE A 55 5.12 -0.97 0.00
C ILE A 55 5.35 -2.21 -0.86
N LEU A 56 6.53 -2.81 -0.73
CA LEU A 56 6.85 -4.13 -1.25
C LEU A 56 6.59 -5.16 -0.15
N ILE A 57 5.67 -6.08 -0.39
CA ILE A 57 5.22 -7.09 0.56
C ILE A 57 5.75 -8.45 0.10
N ASP A 58 6.56 -9.10 0.93
CA ASP A 58 6.87 -10.52 0.78
C ASP A 58 5.86 -11.33 1.61
N TYR A 59 5.11 -12.22 0.95
CA TYR A 59 4.06 -13.01 1.59
C TYR A 59 4.10 -14.49 1.20
N ASP A 60 3.62 -15.32 2.12
CA ASP A 60 3.38 -16.75 1.93
C ASP A 60 1.96 -16.97 1.37
N GLU A 61 1.89 -17.26 0.08
CA GLU A 61 0.66 -17.53 -0.67
C GLU A 61 -0.16 -18.72 -0.13
N THR A 62 0.43 -19.58 0.70
CA THR A 62 -0.30 -20.68 1.35
C THR A 62 -1.09 -20.23 2.58
N GLN A 63 -0.76 -19.05 3.12
CA GLN A 63 -1.40 -18.47 4.31
C GLN A 63 -2.29 -17.27 3.98
N ILE A 64 -1.90 -16.47 2.99
CA ILE A 64 -2.65 -15.31 2.50
C ILE A 64 -2.53 -15.17 0.98
N SER A 65 -3.67 -15.04 0.30
CA SER A 65 -3.72 -14.86 -1.14
C SER A 65 -3.54 -13.39 -1.55
N PHE A 66 -3.12 -13.15 -2.79
CA PHE A 66 -3.06 -11.80 -3.35
C PHE A 66 -4.42 -11.11 -3.37
N ALA A 67 -5.50 -11.83 -3.69
CA ALA A 67 -6.88 -11.32 -3.59
C ALA A 67 -7.22 -10.81 -2.17
N GLN A 68 -6.80 -11.53 -1.12
CA GLN A 68 -6.99 -11.06 0.26
C GLN A 68 -6.16 -9.82 0.58
N LEU A 69 -4.94 -9.71 0.04
CA LEU A 69 -4.14 -8.48 0.14
C LEU A 69 -4.85 -7.30 -0.54
N LEU A 70 -5.48 -7.53 -1.70
CA LEU A 70 -6.27 -6.51 -2.39
C LEU A 70 -7.53 -6.10 -1.61
N ASP A 71 -8.24 -7.05 -1.00
CA ASP A 71 -9.40 -6.75 -0.15
C ASP A 71 -9.01 -5.85 1.03
N VAL A 72 -7.89 -6.16 1.69
CA VAL A 72 -7.34 -5.32 2.77
C VAL A 72 -6.92 -3.96 2.22
N PHE A 73 -6.23 -3.92 1.08
CA PHE A 73 -5.81 -2.69 0.41
C PHE A 73 -7.01 -1.76 0.16
N PHE A 74 -8.00 -2.20 -0.62
CA PHE A 74 -9.19 -1.41 -0.97
C PHE A 74 -10.06 -1.05 0.25
N THR A 75 -9.96 -1.82 1.34
CA THR A 75 -10.70 -1.50 2.57
C THR A 75 -9.99 -0.45 3.43
N THR A 76 -8.66 -0.38 3.43
CA THR A 76 -7.89 0.42 4.39
C THR A 76 -7.37 1.75 3.84
N HIS A 77 -7.57 2.01 2.55
CA HIS A 77 -7.35 3.31 1.92
C HIS A 77 -8.60 3.76 1.12
N ASP A 78 -8.58 4.97 0.54
CA ASP A 78 -9.65 5.46 -0.33
C ASP A 78 -9.17 5.31 -1.78
N PRO A 79 -9.70 4.36 -2.56
CA PRO A 79 -9.30 4.13 -3.93
C PRO A 79 -10.02 5.03 -4.93
N THR A 80 -10.82 5.99 -4.47
CA THR A 80 -11.63 6.88 -5.32
C THR A 80 -11.04 8.30 -5.45
N THR A 81 -10.00 8.58 -4.70
CA THR A 81 -9.34 9.88 -4.61
C THR A 81 -8.07 9.93 -5.47
N LEU A 82 -8.11 10.70 -6.55
CA LEU A 82 -6.97 10.81 -7.47
C LEU A 82 -5.85 11.64 -6.82
N ASN A 83 -4.63 11.09 -6.77
CA ASN A 83 -3.42 11.75 -6.28
C ASN A 83 -3.56 12.37 -4.87
N HIS A 84 -4.36 11.75 -4.01
CA HIS A 84 -4.41 12.13 -2.61
C HIS A 84 -4.97 11.00 -1.75
N GLN A 85 -4.61 11.03 -0.47
CA GLN A 85 -5.20 10.19 0.55
C GLN A 85 -5.42 10.98 1.83
N GLY A 86 -6.69 11.23 2.19
CA GLY A 86 -7.02 12.15 3.28
C GLY A 86 -6.40 13.53 3.05
N ASN A 87 -5.53 13.97 3.96
CA ASN A 87 -4.84 15.27 3.86
C ASN A 87 -3.49 15.20 3.12
N ASP A 88 -3.05 14.01 2.70
CA ASP A 88 -1.81 13.84 1.97
C ASP A 88 -2.09 14.01 0.47
N ILE A 89 -1.65 15.13 -0.11
CA ILE A 89 -1.97 15.54 -1.48
C ILE A 89 -0.70 15.52 -2.33
N GLY A 90 -0.76 14.81 -3.45
CA GLY A 90 0.36 14.67 -4.38
C GLY A 90 0.33 13.36 -5.15
N THR A 91 0.99 13.35 -6.31
CA THR A 91 1.11 12.15 -7.16
C THR A 91 1.81 11.00 -6.44
N GLN A 92 2.65 11.32 -5.46
CA GLN A 92 3.31 10.34 -4.59
C GLN A 92 2.34 9.57 -3.69
N TYR A 93 1.13 10.10 -3.43
CA TYR A 93 0.12 9.47 -2.59
C TYR A 93 -1.00 8.78 -3.39
N ARG A 94 -0.82 8.63 -4.71
CA ARG A 94 -1.80 7.98 -5.56
C ARG A 94 -2.04 6.51 -5.16
N SER A 95 -3.26 6.05 -5.39
CA SER A 95 -3.60 4.62 -5.31
C SER A 95 -3.05 3.90 -6.54
N VAL A 96 -2.21 2.88 -6.34
CA VAL A 96 -1.60 2.10 -7.43
C VAL A 96 -1.36 0.65 -7.02
N ILE A 97 -1.58 -0.27 -7.95
CA ILE A 97 -1.22 -1.69 -7.87
C ILE A 97 -0.19 -1.96 -8.98
N TYR A 98 1.00 -2.39 -8.56
CA TYR A 98 2.07 -2.79 -9.44
C TYR A 98 2.14 -4.33 -9.50
N TYR A 99 1.73 -4.92 -10.62
CA TYR A 99 1.65 -6.38 -10.77
C TYR A 99 2.96 -6.99 -11.29
N PHE A 100 3.35 -8.14 -10.73
CA PHE A 100 4.57 -8.86 -11.12
C PHE A 100 4.32 -9.92 -12.22
N ASN A 101 3.07 -10.32 -12.44
CA ASN A 101 2.70 -11.34 -13.43
C ASN A 101 1.22 -11.20 -13.85
N ASP A 102 0.84 -11.96 -14.88
CA ASP A 102 -0.50 -11.94 -15.46
C ASP A 102 -1.59 -12.37 -14.47
N GLU A 103 -1.28 -13.27 -13.53
CA GLU A 103 -2.24 -13.70 -12.51
C GLU A 103 -2.60 -12.54 -11.56
N GLN A 104 -1.59 -11.80 -11.08
CA GLN A 104 -1.81 -10.61 -10.27
C GLN A 104 -2.54 -9.52 -11.04
N GLN A 105 -2.21 -9.32 -12.32
CA GLN A 105 -2.93 -8.37 -13.17
C GLN A 105 -4.42 -8.74 -13.22
N GLN A 106 -4.76 -9.99 -13.55
CA GLN A 106 -6.15 -10.44 -13.67
C GLN A 106 -6.90 -10.32 -12.34
N GLN A 107 -6.29 -10.70 -11.22
CA GLN A 107 -6.92 -10.58 -9.90
C GLN A 107 -7.15 -9.11 -9.51
N ALA A 108 -6.22 -8.21 -9.82
CA ALA A 108 -6.38 -6.78 -9.58
C ALA A 108 -7.46 -6.15 -10.46
N GLU A 109 -7.50 -6.48 -11.75
CA GLU A 109 -8.56 -6.05 -12.68
C GLU A 109 -9.94 -6.50 -12.17
N GLN A 110 -10.07 -7.77 -11.78
CA GLN A 110 -11.32 -8.30 -11.25
C GLN A 110 -11.78 -7.57 -9.98
N ALA A 111 -10.85 -7.29 -9.05
CA ALA A 111 -11.17 -6.55 -7.83
C ALA A 111 -11.62 -5.11 -8.14
N ILE A 112 -10.93 -4.41 -9.05
CA ILE A 112 -11.29 -3.06 -9.49
C ILE A 112 -12.68 -3.05 -10.14
N GLU A 113 -12.94 -3.96 -11.08
CA GLU A 113 -14.22 -4.04 -11.79
C GLU A 113 -15.37 -4.44 -10.86
N HIS A 114 -15.12 -5.32 -9.89
CA HIS A 114 -16.11 -5.67 -8.86
C HIS A 114 -16.54 -4.44 -8.05
N LEU A 115 -15.59 -3.61 -7.62
CA LEU A 115 -15.87 -2.39 -6.87
C LEU A 115 -16.57 -1.33 -7.74
N LYS A 116 -16.19 -1.19 -9.02
CA LYS A 116 -16.89 -0.32 -9.97
C LYS A 116 -18.33 -0.76 -10.19
N ALA A 117 -18.60 -2.07 -10.28
CA ALA A 117 -19.95 -2.60 -10.39
C ALA A 117 -20.83 -2.31 -9.17
N GLN A 118 -20.22 -2.07 -8.00
CA GLN A 118 -20.90 -1.59 -6.79
C GLN A 118 -21.15 -0.06 -6.79
N GLY A 119 -20.78 0.65 -7.86
CA GLY A 119 -20.96 2.09 -8.02
C GLY A 119 -19.82 2.94 -7.49
N LEU A 120 -18.67 2.35 -7.13
CA LEU A 120 -17.50 3.09 -6.69
C LEU A 120 -16.68 3.60 -7.89
N ASN A 121 -16.29 4.87 -7.87
CA ASN A 121 -15.42 5.44 -8.90
C ASN A 121 -13.95 5.15 -8.59
N ILE A 122 -13.51 3.91 -8.84
CA ILE A 122 -12.13 3.48 -8.57
C ILE A 122 -11.16 4.16 -9.55
N VAL A 123 -10.19 4.89 -9.01
CA VAL A 123 -9.13 5.60 -9.75
C VAL A 123 -7.74 4.97 -9.52
N THR A 124 -7.68 3.83 -8.85
CA THR A 124 -6.45 3.05 -8.65
C THR A 124 -5.78 2.73 -9.99
N GLU A 125 -4.51 3.13 -10.12
CA GLU A 125 -3.67 2.78 -11.25
C GLU A 125 -3.33 1.28 -11.22
N LEU A 126 -3.38 0.61 -12.36
CA LEU A 126 -2.91 -0.77 -12.52
C LEU A 126 -1.83 -0.81 -13.60
N SER A 127 -0.61 -1.13 -13.20
CA SER A 127 0.58 -1.06 -14.06
C SER A 127 1.52 -2.23 -13.79
N PRO A 128 2.35 -2.67 -14.77
CA PRO A 128 3.42 -3.63 -14.52
C PRO A 128 4.37 -3.12 -13.44
N ALA A 129 4.93 -4.02 -12.63
CA ALA A 129 5.88 -3.65 -11.59
C ALA A 129 7.14 -2.98 -12.18
N PRO A 130 7.42 -1.71 -11.83
CA PRO A 130 8.61 -1.01 -12.30
C PRO A 130 9.80 -1.33 -11.37
N GLN A 131 10.93 -0.64 -11.59
CA GLN A 131 12.01 -0.62 -10.62
C GLN A 131 11.50 -0.06 -9.28
N PHE A 132 11.79 -0.80 -8.20
CA PHE A 132 11.52 -0.40 -6.83
C PHE A 132 12.80 0.14 -6.18
N TYR A 133 12.67 1.27 -5.47
CA TYR A 133 13.72 1.87 -4.67
C TYR A 133 13.31 1.84 -3.19
N PRO A 134 13.97 1.03 -2.34
CA PRO A 134 13.71 1.06 -0.90
C PRO A 134 13.91 2.48 -0.35
N ALA A 135 12.97 2.94 0.48
CA ALA A 135 13.14 4.19 1.22
C ALA A 135 14.20 4.03 2.31
N GLU A 136 14.70 5.15 2.81
CA GLU A 136 15.71 5.21 3.85
C GLU A 136 15.29 4.43 5.11
N GLU A 137 16.27 3.87 5.83
CA GLU A 137 16.05 2.99 6.99
C GLU A 137 15.17 3.59 8.10
N TYR A 138 15.16 4.92 8.22
CA TYR A 138 14.34 5.60 9.21
C TYR A 138 12.84 5.59 8.84
N HIS A 139 12.46 5.36 7.57
CA HIS A 139 11.07 5.19 7.15
C HIS A 139 10.54 3.78 7.39
N GLN A 140 11.41 2.79 7.56
CA GLN A 140 10.99 1.40 7.75
C GLN A 140 10.48 1.16 9.18
N ASN A 141 9.34 0.47 9.31
CA ASN A 141 8.65 0.24 10.58
C ASN A 141 8.38 1.54 11.35
N PHE A 142 8.08 2.63 10.64
CA PHE A 142 8.07 3.97 11.23
C PHE A 142 7.06 4.09 12.37
N PHE A 143 5.84 3.59 12.19
CA PHE A 143 4.80 3.66 13.22
C PHE A 143 5.15 2.83 14.46
N ALA A 144 5.72 1.64 14.28
CA ALA A 144 6.14 0.78 15.38
C ALA A 144 7.26 1.43 16.21
N ARG A 145 8.17 2.16 15.55
CA ARG A 145 9.26 2.90 16.20
C ARG A 145 8.81 4.24 16.80
N ASN A 146 7.75 4.85 16.25
CA ASN A 146 7.28 6.19 16.61
C ASN A 146 5.75 6.23 16.86
N PRO A 147 5.21 5.41 17.77
CA PRO A 147 3.77 5.26 17.94
C PRO A 147 3.06 6.52 18.43
N SER A 148 3.79 7.41 19.12
CA SER A 148 3.30 8.70 19.61
C SER A 148 3.40 9.84 18.61
N GLN A 149 3.93 9.60 17.40
CA GLN A 149 4.07 10.66 16.40
C GLN A 149 2.69 11.15 15.97
N GLY A 150 2.46 12.46 16.10
CA GLY A 150 1.11 13.05 16.01
C GLY A 150 0.35 12.71 14.73
N TYR A 151 1.03 12.75 13.58
CA TYR A 151 0.46 12.35 12.29
C TYR A 151 0.01 10.88 12.31
N CYS A 152 0.90 9.96 12.68
CA CYS A 152 0.62 8.53 12.68
C CYS A 152 -0.49 8.15 13.66
N ASN A 153 -0.47 8.74 14.86
CA ASN A 153 -1.47 8.48 15.89
C ASN A 153 -2.88 8.97 15.48
N PHE A 154 -2.97 9.91 14.54
CA PHE A 154 -4.26 10.36 14.02
C PHE A 154 -4.74 9.51 12.83
N THR A 155 -3.85 9.14 11.91
CA THR A 155 -4.21 8.51 10.62
C THR A 155 -4.25 6.98 10.67
N ILE A 156 -3.40 6.34 11.47
CA ILE A 156 -3.21 4.87 11.48
C ILE A 156 -4.25 4.13 12.33
N PRO A 157 -4.58 4.55 13.57
CA PRO A 157 -5.52 3.80 14.41
C PRO A 157 -6.89 3.54 13.76
N PRO A 158 -7.53 4.48 13.04
CA PRO A 158 -8.79 4.20 12.33
C PRO A 158 -8.65 3.09 11.28
N LYS A 159 -7.51 3.04 10.56
CA LYS A 159 -7.22 2.00 9.56
C LYS A 159 -7.03 0.64 10.22
N LEU A 160 -6.30 0.58 11.33
CA LEU A 160 -6.11 -0.65 12.11
C LEU A 160 -7.41 -1.15 12.75
N MET A 161 -8.28 -0.24 13.23
CA MET A 161 -9.61 -0.61 13.72
C MET A 161 -10.46 -1.23 12.61
N LYS A 162 -10.46 -0.63 11.41
CA LYS A 162 -11.18 -1.16 10.25
C LYS A 162 -10.64 -2.53 9.82
N LEU A 163 -9.32 -2.70 9.84
CA LEU A 163 -8.64 -3.97 9.60
C LEU A 163 -9.14 -5.04 10.59
N ARG A 164 -9.04 -4.78 11.89
CA ARG A 164 -9.46 -5.71 12.96
C ARG A 164 -10.94 -6.06 12.90
N SER A 165 -11.79 -5.10 12.53
CA SER A 165 -13.24 -5.32 12.43
C SER A 165 -13.65 -6.18 11.23
N LYS A 166 -12.89 -6.18 10.13
CA LYS A 166 -13.28 -6.83 8.87
C LYS A 166 -12.45 -8.06 8.50
N PHE A 167 -11.23 -8.16 9.02
CA PHE A 167 -10.25 -9.17 8.61
C PHE A 167 -9.62 -9.88 9.81
N GLN A 168 -10.41 -10.14 10.86
CA GLN A 168 -9.91 -10.80 12.06
C GLN A 168 -9.22 -12.13 11.77
N ASP A 169 -9.77 -12.91 10.84
CA ASP A 169 -9.20 -14.21 10.43
C ASP A 169 -7.87 -14.09 9.69
N LEU A 170 -7.50 -12.89 9.21
CA LEU A 170 -6.24 -12.62 8.52
C LEU A 170 -5.17 -12.03 9.44
N LEU A 171 -5.48 -11.75 10.71
CA LEU A 171 -4.51 -11.19 11.63
C LEU A 171 -3.50 -12.25 12.10
N LYS A 172 -2.27 -11.83 12.36
CA LYS A 172 -1.29 -12.65 13.09
C LYS A 172 -1.83 -12.96 14.49
N SER A 173 -1.64 -14.20 14.92
CA SER A 173 -1.82 -14.57 16.33
C SER A 173 -0.77 -13.82 17.16
N GLU A 174 -1.17 -13.23 18.29
CA GLU A 174 -0.24 -12.66 19.28
C GLU A 174 0.69 -13.71 19.88
#